data_AF-V5HBG9-F1
#
_entry.id   AF-V5HBG9-F1
#
_cell.length_a   1.000
_cell.length_b   1.000
_cell.length_c   1.000
_cell.angle_alpha   90.00
_cell.angle_beta   90.00
_cell.angle_gamma   90.00
#
_symmetry.space_group_name_H-M   'P 1'
#
loop_
_entity.id
_entity.type
_entity.pdbx_description
1 polymer ?
#
loop_
_entity_poly.entity_id
_entity_poly.type
_entity_poly.pdbx_seq_one_letter_code
_entity_poly.pdbx_strand_id
1 'polypeptide(L)'
;MLNTAYVPQHLLIPCTVLRFLMAQGPLLRRQELDAFLAQAVSPQLMDAQSTQGMQLPLVSVRGVQLASLFLQGVENALFANDACGAPVPWLMCCPWLFFDGKLLHHKLLRAAQAKSLVEVCGGQIDQVAKVERMRAAVLEGLQVEFARAPLPHMGGLPPPRYLGGGYPPLGMPPP
;
A
#
# COMPACT_ATOMS: atom_id res chain seq x y z
N MET A 1 -14.10 -15.67 3.29
CA MET A 1 -12.87 -16.47 3.12
C MET A 1 -12.26 -16.08 1.78
N LEU A 2 -10.93 -16.08 1.61
CA LEU A 2 -10.31 -15.70 0.32
C LEU A 2 -10.61 -16.78 -0.74
N ASN A 3 -11.19 -16.39 -1.87
CA ASN A 3 -11.43 -17.32 -2.97
C ASN A 3 -10.13 -17.62 -3.73
N THR A 4 -9.57 -18.80 -3.49
CA THR A 4 -8.26 -19.22 -4.01
C THR A 4 -8.28 -19.51 -5.51
N ALA A 5 -9.44 -19.68 -6.15
CA ALA A 5 -9.53 -19.88 -7.60
C ALA A 5 -9.10 -18.62 -8.39
N TYR A 6 -9.14 -17.46 -7.76
CA TYR A 6 -8.79 -16.17 -8.36
C TYR A 6 -7.40 -15.65 -7.96
N VAL A 7 -6.67 -16.39 -7.12
CA VAL A 7 -5.38 -15.96 -6.57
C VAL A 7 -4.31 -17.00 -6.90
N PRO A 8 -3.23 -16.63 -7.62
CA PRO A 8 -2.09 -17.51 -7.82
C PRO A 8 -1.55 -18.03 -6.48
N GLN A 9 -1.12 -19.29 -6.46
CA GLN A 9 -0.68 -19.97 -5.25
C GLN A 9 0.35 -19.17 -4.44
N HIS A 10 1.45 -18.71 -5.06
CA HIS A 10 2.48 -17.91 -4.40
C HIS A 10 2.01 -16.50 -3.94
N LEU A 11 0.77 -16.11 -4.27
CA LEU A 11 0.15 -14.85 -3.88
C LEU A 11 -0.96 -15.02 -2.82
N LEU A 12 -1.14 -16.23 -2.26
CA LEU A 12 -2.14 -16.48 -1.23
C LEU A 12 -1.86 -15.68 0.05
N ILE A 13 -0.62 -15.71 0.55
CA ILE A 13 -0.21 -14.94 1.73
C ILE A 13 -0.42 -13.43 1.52
N PRO A 14 0.15 -12.79 0.47
CA PRO A 14 -0.02 -11.34 0.29
C PRO A 14 -1.48 -10.93 0.04
N CYS A 15 -2.28 -11.74 -0.69
CA CYS A 15 -3.71 -11.43 -0.86
C CYS A 15 -4.51 -11.60 0.45
N THR A 16 -4.15 -12.56 1.29
CA THR A 16 -4.76 -12.74 2.62
C THR A 16 -4.48 -11.55 3.51
N VAL A 17 -3.24 -11.05 3.50
CA VAL A 17 -2.85 -9.85 4.24
C VAL A 17 -3.59 -8.62 3.72
N LEU A 18 -3.65 -8.39 2.40
CA LEU A 18 -4.40 -7.27 1.84
C LEU A 18 -5.89 -7.35 2.19
N ARG A 19 -6.48 -8.54 2.16
CA ARG A 19 -7.86 -8.77 2.61
C ARG A 19 -8.06 -8.41 4.07
N PHE A 20 -7.14 -8.82 4.95
CA PHE A 20 -7.17 -8.46 6.36
C PHE A 20 -7.11 -6.93 6.54
N LEU A 21 -6.19 -6.25 5.86
CA LEU A 21 -6.05 -4.78 5.91
C LEU A 21 -7.30 -4.06 5.41
N MET A 22 -7.92 -4.53 4.32
CA MET A 22 -9.18 -3.97 3.80
C MET A 22 -10.36 -4.16 4.77
N ALA A 23 -10.30 -5.17 5.65
CA ALA A 23 -11.34 -5.43 6.64
C ALA A 23 -11.18 -4.59 7.94
N GLN A 24 -10.01 -3.98 8.18
CA GLN A 24 -9.77 -3.16 9.39
C GLN A 24 -10.35 -1.74 9.30
N GLY A 25 -10.88 -1.34 8.14
CA GLY A 25 -11.44 0.01 7.91
C GLY A 25 -10.74 0.75 6.77
N PRO A 26 -10.91 2.08 6.67
CA PRO A 26 -10.47 2.90 5.54
C PRO A 26 -8.96 3.19 5.58
N LEU A 27 -8.14 2.15 5.39
CA LEU A 27 -6.69 2.22 5.43
C LEU A 27 -6.08 2.44 4.03
N LEU A 28 -6.42 1.56 3.10
CA LEU A 28 -5.95 1.61 1.72
C LEU A 28 -6.92 2.43 0.86
N ARG A 29 -6.35 3.23 -0.04
CA ARG A 29 -7.08 3.77 -1.20
C ARG A 29 -7.18 2.67 -2.26
N ARG A 30 -8.20 2.73 -3.11
CA ARG A 30 -8.38 1.77 -4.22
C ARG A 30 -7.12 1.64 -5.09
N GLN A 31 -6.51 2.77 -5.42
CA GLN A 31 -5.29 2.86 -6.24
C GLN A 31 -4.09 2.16 -5.58
N GLU A 32 -4.03 2.15 -4.25
CA GLU A 32 -2.93 1.56 -3.49
C GLU A 32 -3.08 0.04 -3.43
N LEU A 33 -4.30 -0.45 -3.26
CA LEU A 33 -4.60 -1.86 -3.42
C LEU A 33 -4.22 -2.33 -4.84
N ASP A 34 -4.60 -1.58 -5.87
CA ASP A 34 -4.24 -1.89 -7.26
C ASP A 34 -2.71 -1.89 -7.45
N ALA A 35 -1.97 -0.96 -6.82
CA ALA A 35 -0.51 -0.92 -6.87
C ALA A 35 0.15 -2.13 -6.21
N PHE A 36 -0.33 -2.55 -5.03
CA PHE A 36 0.14 -3.76 -4.35
C PHE A 36 -0.05 -5.01 -5.19
N LEU A 37 -1.24 -5.15 -5.80
CA LEU A 37 -1.55 -6.30 -6.65
C LEU A 37 -0.76 -6.25 -7.96
N ALA A 38 -0.63 -5.08 -8.58
CA ALA A 38 0.08 -4.91 -9.83
C ALA A 38 1.60 -5.12 -9.71
N GLN A 39 2.23 -4.78 -8.57
CA GLN A 39 3.64 -5.10 -8.37
C GLN A 39 3.85 -6.61 -8.17
N ALA A 40 2.94 -7.29 -7.47
CA ALA A 40 3.04 -8.71 -7.18
C ALA A 40 2.96 -9.60 -8.43
N VAL A 41 2.31 -9.14 -9.50
CA VAL A 41 2.22 -9.87 -10.79
C VAL A 41 3.12 -9.30 -11.89
N SER A 42 3.94 -8.30 -11.57
CA SER A 42 4.83 -7.70 -12.55
C SER A 42 6.00 -8.63 -12.85
N PRO A 43 6.36 -8.87 -14.12
CA PRO A 43 7.55 -9.64 -14.46
C PRO A 43 8.83 -8.96 -13.96
N GLN A 44 8.81 -7.64 -13.79
CA GLN A 44 9.93 -6.89 -13.23
C GLN A 44 10.28 -7.34 -11.81
N LEU A 45 9.33 -7.88 -11.06
CA LEU A 45 9.59 -8.34 -9.70
C LEU A 45 10.65 -9.46 -9.67
N MET A 46 10.66 -10.33 -10.68
CA MET A 46 11.62 -11.42 -10.82
C MET A 46 12.89 -11.01 -11.56
N ASP A 47 12.94 -9.79 -12.09
CA ASP A 47 14.10 -9.23 -12.77
C ASP A 47 14.86 -8.29 -11.83
N ALA A 48 15.82 -8.87 -11.11
CA ALA A 48 16.67 -8.12 -10.18
C ALA A 48 17.44 -6.99 -10.85
N GLN A 49 17.81 -7.11 -12.13
CA GLN A 49 18.51 -6.05 -12.85
C GLN A 49 17.55 -4.88 -13.15
N SER A 50 16.33 -5.19 -13.58
CA SER A 50 15.29 -4.17 -13.79
C SER A 50 14.94 -3.43 -12.49
N THR A 51 14.78 -4.12 -11.36
CA THR A 51 14.46 -3.46 -10.09
C THR A 51 15.66 -2.69 -9.55
N GLN A 52 16.88 -3.22 -9.67
CA GLN A 52 18.10 -2.51 -9.28
C GLN A 52 18.28 -1.19 -10.03
N GLY A 53 18.15 -1.20 -11.36
CA GLY A 53 18.28 -0.02 -12.21
C GLY A 53 17.12 0.98 -12.12
N MET A 54 16.01 0.61 -11.48
CA MET A 54 14.84 1.47 -11.35
C MET A 54 15.14 2.74 -10.56
N GLN A 55 14.96 3.89 -11.22
CA GLN A 55 15.05 5.21 -10.59
C GLN A 55 13.67 5.66 -10.12
N LEU A 56 13.58 6.09 -8.87
CA LEU A 56 12.35 6.61 -8.29
C LEU A 56 12.47 8.12 -8.09
N PRO A 57 11.55 8.92 -8.64
CA PRO A 57 11.56 10.36 -8.41
C PRO A 57 11.21 10.72 -6.96
N LEU A 58 10.54 9.82 -6.24
CA LEU A 58 10.11 10.02 -4.86
C LEU A 58 9.87 8.69 -4.14
N VAL A 59 10.39 8.59 -2.91
CA VAL A 59 9.97 7.57 -1.92
C VAL A 59 9.05 8.27 -0.93
N SER A 60 7.75 8.01 -1.03
CA SER A 60 6.75 8.70 -0.21
C SER A 60 6.62 8.09 1.19
N VAL A 61 6.43 8.92 2.22
CA VAL A 61 6.17 8.44 3.60
C VAL A 61 4.98 7.48 3.65
N ARG A 62 3.89 7.80 2.94
CA ARG A 62 2.71 6.92 2.86
C ARG A 62 3.04 5.56 2.23
N GLY A 63 3.82 5.53 1.16
CA GLY A 63 4.29 4.29 0.54
C GLY A 63 5.12 3.42 1.49
N VAL A 64 6.01 4.03 2.28
CA VAL A 64 6.77 3.34 3.33
C VAL A 64 5.85 2.80 4.43
N GLN A 65 4.92 3.61 4.94
CA GLN A 65 3.96 3.17 5.97
C GLN A 65 3.11 1.97 5.52
N LEU A 66 2.59 2.02 4.29
CA LEU A 66 1.80 0.92 3.72
C LEU A 66 2.65 -0.33 3.52
N ALA A 67 3.87 -0.19 3.00
CA ALA A 67 4.82 -1.29 2.84
C ALA A 67 5.15 -1.95 4.18
N SER A 68 5.46 -1.16 5.20
CA SER A 68 5.77 -1.67 6.55
C SER A 68 4.59 -2.44 7.14
N LEU A 69 3.38 -1.88 7.06
CA LEU A 69 2.18 -2.54 7.57
C LEU A 69 1.90 -3.86 6.83
N PHE A 70 2.05 -3.86 5.51
CA PHE A 70 1.88 -5.05 4.70
C PHE A 70 2.91 -6.13 5.04
N LEU A 71 4.20 -5.79 5.11
CA LEU A 71 5.26 -6.75 5.43
C LEU A 71 5.14 -7.29 6.86
N GLN A 72 4.72 -6.48 7.82
CA GLN A 72 4.40 -6.94 9.17
C GLN A 72 3.20 -7.91 9.16
N GLY A 73 2.19 -7.64 8.33
CA GLY A 73 1.09 -8.57 8.12
C GLY A 73 1.53 -9.89 7.50
N VAL A 74 2.49 -9.85 6.56
CA VAL A 74 3.11 -11.04 5.98
C VAL A 74 3.84 -11.85 7.05
N GLU A 75 4.68 -11.21 7.87
CA GLU A 75 5.36 -11.87 8.99
C GLU A 75 4.38 -12.58 9.92
N ASN A 76 3.29 -11.91 10.31
CA ASN A 76 2.24 -12.49 11.15
C ASN A 76 1.54 -13.68 10.46
N ALA A 77 1.26 -13.57 9.16
CA ALA A 77 0.64 -14.65 8.39
C ALA A 77 1.56 -15.87 8.25
N LEU A 78 2.87 -15.66 8.12
CA LEU A 78 3.87 -16.74 8.11
C LEU A 78 4.00 -17.39 9.48
N PHE A 79 4.03 -16.60 10.55
CA PHE A 79 4.02 -17.14 11.91
C PHE A 79 2.78 -18.00 12.18
N ALA A 80 1.60 -17.56 11.75
CA ALA A 80 0.38 -18.35 11.85
C ALA A 80 0.43 -19.61 10.98
N ASN A 81 0.98 -19.54 9.76
CA ASN A 81 1.20 -20.69 8.91
C ASN A 81 2.04 -21.76 9.60
N ASP A 82 3.17 -21.36 10.19
CA ASP A 82 4.09 -22.28 10.87
C ASP A 82 3.45 -22.90 12.12
N ALA A 83 2.72 -22.10 12.91
CA ALA A 83 1.97 -22.57 14.07
C ALA A 83 0.86 -23.58 13.70
N CYS A 84 0.34 -23.52 12.47
CA CYS A 84 -0.66 -24.44 11.94
C CYS A 84 -0.05 -25.65 11.19
N GLY A 85 1.25 -25.91 11.31
CA GLY A 85 1.92 -27.03 10.64
C GLY A 85 2.28 -26.78 9.18
N ALA A 86 2.43 -25.51 8.80
CA ALA A 86 2.83 -25.05 7.46
C ALA A 86 1.93 -25.52 6.29
N PRO A 87 0.61 -25.25 6.31
CA PRO A 87 -0.29 -25.61 5.22
C PRO A 87 0.03 -24.91 3.89
N VAL A 88 0.67 -23.73 3.92
CA VAL A 88 1.25 -23.07 2.74
C VAL A 88 2.72 -23.46 2.62
N PRO A 89 3.16 -24.06 1.49
CA PRO A 89 4.55 -24.47 1.29
C PRO A 89 5.52 -23.29 1.36
N TRP A 90 6.69 -23.51 1.95
CA TRP A 90 7.75 -22.50 2.09
C TRP A 90 8.09 -21.78 0.78
N LEU A 91 8.15 -22.51 -0.34
CA LEU A 91 8.44 -21.97 -1.68
C LEU A 91 7.41 -20.91 -2.15
N MET A 92 6.26 -20.82 -1.50
CA MET A 92 5.17 -19.88 -1.78
C MET A 92 5.07 -18.76 -0.74
N CYS A 93 5.90 -18.82 0.31
CA CYS A 93 5.91 -17.89 1.43
C CYS A 93 6.99 -16.82 1.33
N CYS A 94 8.00 -17.04 0.48
CA CYS A 94 9.15 -16.16 0.32
C CYS A 94 8.74 -14.73 -0.16
N PRO A 95 8.98 -13.67 0.63
CA PRO A 95 8.49 -12.32 0.30
C PRO A 95 9.00 -11.75 -1.02
N TRP A 96 10.22 -12.11 -1.43
CA TRP A 96 10.79 -11.67 -2.72
C TRP A 96 10.02 -12.16 -3.95
N LEU A 97 9.15 -13.17 -3.80
CA LEU A 97 8.31 -13.65 -4.91
C LEU A 97 7.10 -12.77 -5.17
N PHE A 98 6.75 -11.88 -4.24
CA PHE A 98 5.54 -11.06 -4.34
C PHE A 98 5.73 -9.62 -3.89
N PHE A 99 6.93 -9.20 -3.51
CA PHE A 99 7.18 -7.85 -3.01
C PHE A 99 8.57 -7.32 -3.35
N ASP A 100 8.63 -6.13 -3.94
CA ASP A 100 9.81 -5.28 -4.00
C ASP A 100 9.43 -3.83 -3.68
N GLY A 101 10.18 -3.21 -2.75
CA GLY A 101 9.85 -1.87 -2.26
C GLY A 101 9.99 -0.76 -3.30
N LYS A 102 10.92 -0.90 -4.25
CA LYS A 102 11.09 0.09 -5.33
C LYS A 102 9.99 -0.05 -6.37
N LEU A 103 9.68 -1.27 -6.76
CA LEU A 103 8.60 -1.58 -7.68
C LEU A 103 7.24 -1.15 -7.11
N LEU A 104 6.99 -1.36 -5.82
CA LEU A 104 5.78 -0.85 -5.16
C LEU A 104 5.70 0.68 -5.27
N HIS A 105 6.76 1.40 -4.94
CA HIS A 105 6.77 2.87 -5.04
C HIS A 105 6.55 3.35 -6.47
N HIS A 106 7.16 2.68 -7.46
CA HIS A 106 6.91 2.95 -8.86
C HIS A 106 5.42 2.76 -9.23
N LYS A 107 4.81 1.66 -8.79
CA LYS A 107 3.38 1.40 -9.01
C LYS A 107 2.49 2.41 -8.27
N LEU A 108 2.83 2.82 -7.06
CA LEU A 108 2.08 3.82 -6.28
C LEU A 108 2.09 5.19 -6.95
N LEU A 109 3.25 5.66 -7.39
CA LEU A 109 3.39 6.93 -8.12
C LEU A 109 2.55 6.91 -9.41
N ARG A 110 2.62 5.80 -10.13
CA ARG A 110 1.85 5.60 -11.35
C ARG A 110 0.34 5.53 -11.07
N ALA A 111 -0.08 4.80 -10.05
CA ALA A 111 -1.49 4.66 -9.68
C ALA A 111 -2.12 5.97 -9.19
N ALA A 112 -1.34 6.88 -8.62
CA ALA A 112 -1.81 8.21 -8.22
C ALA A 112 -2.24 9.09 -9.41
N GLN A 113 -1.69 8.84 -10.60
CA GLN A 113 -1.97 9.60 -11.82
C GLN A 113 -2.79 8.82 -12.84
N ALA A 114 -2.84 7.49 -12.72
CA ALA A 114 -3.48 6.61 -13.66
C ALA A 114 -5.01 6.78 -13.67
N LYS A 115 -5.59 6.81 -14.87
CA LYS A 115 -7.05 6.82 -15.08
C LYS A 115 -7.64 5.43 -15.19
N SER A 116 -6.81 4.41 -15.40
CA SER A 116 -7.22 3.03 -15.61
C SER A 116 -6.24 2.04 -14.98
N LEU A 117 -6.72 0.82 -14.70
CA LEU A 117 -5.86 -0.26 -14.24
C LEU A 117 -4.81 -0.68 -15.29
N VAL A 118 -5.15 -0.52 -16.57
CA VAL A 118 -4.23 -0.75 -17.69
C VAL A 118 -3.01 0.16 -17.57
N GLU A 119 -3.24 1.43 -17.26
CA GLU A 119 -2.17 2.38 -16.99
C GLU A 119 -1.35 1.92 -15.79
N VAL A 120 -1.93 1.54 -14.64
CA VAL A 120 -1.16 1.01 -13.49
C VAL A 120 -0.28 -0.19 -13.86
N CYS A 121 -0.80 -1.07 -14.74
CA CYS A 121 -0.10 -2.28 -15.18
C CYS A 121 0.96 -2.03 -16.27
N GLY A 122 1.21 -0.80 -16.71
CA GLY A 122 2.20 -0.60 -17.77
C GLY A 122 1.70 -0.87 -19.18
N GLY A 123 0.38 -0.99 -19.39
CA GLY A 123 -0.19 -1.48 -20.65
C GLY A 123 -0.19 -3.00 -20.80
N GLN A 124 0.28 -3.74 -19.78
CA GLN A 124 0.38 -5.21 -19.83
C GLN A 124 -0.98 -5.85 -19.50
N ILE A 125 -1.77 -6.17 -20.53
CA ILE A 125 -3.15 -6.67 -20.38
C ILE A 125 -3.23 -7.97 -19.57
N ASP A 126 -2.26 -8.87 -19.73
CA ASP A 126 -2.22 -10.13 -18.96
C ASP A 126 -2.14 -9.89 -17.44
N GLN A 127 -1.49 -8.81 -17.01
CA GLN A 127 -1.46 -8.42 -15.61
C GLN A 127 -2.81 -7.87 -15.17
N VAL A 128 -3.47 -7.05 -16.00
CA VAL A 128 -4.76 -6.42 -15.67
C VAL A 128 -5.77 -7.49 -15.28
N ALA A 129 -5.91 -8.55 -16.07
CA ALA A 129 -6.84 -9.64 -15.77
C ALA A 129 -6.52 -10.37 -14.45
N LYS A 130 -5.23 -10.56 -14.13
CA LYS A 130 -4.80 -11.15 -12.86
C LYS A 130 -5.10 -10.22 -11.68
N VAL A 131 -4.80 -8.93 -11.81
CA VAL A 131 -5.06 -7.93 -10.77
C VAL A 131 -6.56 -7.80 -10.50
N GLU A 132 -7.40 -7.78 -11.53
CA GLU A 132 -8.87 -7.77 -11.40
C GLU A 132 -9.37 -8.97 -10.58
N ARG A 133 -8.93 -10.19 -10.93
CA ARG A 133 -9.32 -11.42 -10.22
C ARG A 133 -8.87 -11.42 -8.77
N MET A 134 -7.61 -11.06 -8.51
CA MET A 134 -7.10 -10.97 -7.15
C MET A 134 -7.84 -9.91 -6.34
N ARG A 135 -8.11 -8.74 -6.92
CA ARG A 135 -8.86 -7.67 -6.25
C ARG A 135 -10.27 -8.12 -5.92
N ALA A 136 -10.94 -8.83 -6.83
CA ALA A 136 -12.24 -9.42 -6.57
C ALA A 136 -12.18 -10.36 -5.36
N ALA A 137 -11.21 -11.29 -5.32
CA ALA A 137 -11.03 -12.20 -4.19
C ALA A 137 -10.70 -11.48 -2.87
N VAL A 138 -9.86 -10.45 -2.91
CA VAL A 138 -9.50 -9.64 -1.73
C VAL A 138 -10.73 -8.94 -1.16
N LEU A 139 -11.61 -8.41 -2.00
CA LEU A 139 -12.77 -7.61 -1.57
C LEU A 139 -14.06 -8.43 -1.39
N GLU A 140 -14.12 -9.67 -1.89
CA GLU A 140 -15.33 -10.50 -1.91
C GLU A 140 -15.96 -10.62 -0.51
N GLY A 141 -17.23 -10.23 -0.38
CA GLY A 141 -17.96 -10.33 0.90
C GLY A 141 -17.48 -9.40 2.01
N LEU A 142 -16.60 -8.42 1.73
CA LEU A 142 -16.25 -7.37 2.67
C LEU A 142 -17.16 -6.14 2.50
N GLN A 143 -17.48 -5.47 3.61
CA GLN A 143 -18.03 -4.11 3.58
C GLN A 143 -16.85 -3.14 3.42
N VAL A 144 -16.54 -2.80 2.17
CA VAL A 144 -15.32 -2.07 1.83
C VAL A 144 -15.55 -0.57 1.94
N GLU A 145 -14.79 0.08 2.83
CA GLU A 145 -14.61 1.53 2.84
C GLU A 145 -13.17 1.85 2.46
N PHE A 146 -12.96 2.53 1.33
CA PHE A 146 -11.62 2.96 0.93
C PHE A 146 -11.23 4.25 1.65
N ALA A 147 -9.94 4.36 1.99
CA ALA A 147 -9.37 5.61 2.48
C ALA A 147 -9.60 6.75 1.47
N ARG A 148 -9.77 7.97 1.98
CA ARG A 148 -9.83 9.19 1.16
C ARG A 148 -8.45 9.78 1.00
N ALA A 149 -8.20 10.43 -0.13
CA ALA A 149 -6.99 11.24 -0.26
C ALA A 149 -7.05 12.40 0.76
N PRO A 150 -5.92 12.75 1.40
CA PRO A 150 -5.87 13.97 2.21
C PRO A 150 -6.32 15.15 1.36
N LEU A 151 -7.16 16.02 1.93
CA LEU A 151 -7.51 17.27 1.27
C LEU A 151 -6.22 18.05 1.03
N PRO A 152 -6.01 18.62 -0.16
CA PRO A 152 -4.90 19.53 -0.37
C PRO A 152 -4.99 20.61 0.70
N HIS A 153 -3.87 20.85 1.39
CA HIS A 153 -3.78 21.95 2.34
C HIS A 153 -3.99 23.24 1.55
N MET A 154 -5.24 23.72 1.48
CA MET A 154 -5.54 25.08 1.07
C MET A 154 -4.76 25.95 2.05
N GLY A 155 -3.67 26.55 1.56
CA GLY A 155 -2.73 27.31 2.37
C GLY A 155 -3.49 28.15 3.38
N GLY A 156 -3.18 27.94 4.65
CA GLY A 156 -3.88 28.57 5.76
C GLY A 156 -4.04 30.07 5.48
N LEU A 157 -5.27 30.56 5.67
CA LEU A 157 -5.47 31.97 5.99
C LEU A 157 -4.37 32.36 6.98
N PRO A 158 -3.67 33.49 6.77
CA PRO A 158 -2.70 33.95 7.76
C PRO A 158 -3.43 34.01 9.11
N PRO A 159 -2.78 33.58 10.20
CA PRO A 159 -3.40 33.67 11.51
C PRO A 159 -3.95 35.09 11.69
N PRO A 160 -5.14 35.27 12.29
CA PRO A 160 -5.68 36.59 12.50
C PRO A 160 -4.58 37.43 13.16
N ARG A 161 -4.16 38.50 12.48
CA ARG A 161 -3.35 39.52 13.14
C ARG A 161 -4.24 40.02 14.26
N TYR A 162 -3.98 39.56 15.48
CA TYR A 162 -4.60 40.10 16.68
C TYR A 162 -4.30 41.60 16.69
N LEU A 163 -5.28 42.37 16.24
CA LEU A 163 -5.34 43.79 16.45
C LEU A 163 -5.69 43.98 17.93
N GLY A 164 -4.72 44.44 18.70
CA GLY A 164 -4.94 45.10 19.98
C GLY A 164 -4.81 44.20 21.21
N GLY A 165 -4.11 44.73 22.21
CA GLY A 165 -4.12 44.22 23.57
C GLY A 165 -2.73 44.01 24.14
N GLY A 166 -2.02 45.11 24.41
CA GLY A 166 -0.77 45.05 25.18
C GLY A 166 -1.00 44.46 26.57
N TYR A 167 -0.27 43.40 26.87
CA TYR A 167 -0.01 42.97 28.24
C TYR A 167 1.51 43.05 28.45
N PRO A 168 1.99 43.73 29.50
CA PRO A 168 3.42 43.75 29.79
C PRO A 168 3.84 42.40 30.40
N PRO A 169 5.09 41.95 30.18
CA PRO A 169 5.59 40.74 30.80
C PRO A 169 5.76 40.94 32.31
N LEU A 170 5.15 40.04 33.07
CA LEU A 170 5.35 39.89 34.52
C LEU A 170 6.80 39.49 34.80
N GLY A 171 7.50 40.30 35.59
CA GLY A 171 8.68 39.87 36.34
C GLY A 171 9.97 40.62 36.05
N MET A 172 10.10 41.82 36.61
CA MET A 172 11.38 42.27 37.17
C MET A 172 11.13 43.08 38.46
N PRO A 173 11.83 42.79 39.58
CA PRO A 173 11.72 43.56 40.82
C PRO A 173 12.58 44.84 40.77
N PRO A 174 12.23 45.87 41.56
CA PRO A 174 12.84 47.21 41.46
C PRO A 174 14.15 47.35 42.26
N PRO A 175 15.07 48.21 41.79
CA PRO A 175 15.86 49.13 42.61
C PRO A 175 15.35 50.58 42.53
#